data_AF-A0A939X3L8-F1
#
_entry.id   AF-A0A939X3L8-F1
#
_cell.length_a   1.000
_cell.length_b   1.000
_cell.length_c   1.000
_cell.angle_alpha   90.00
_cell.angle_beta   90.00
_cell.angle_gamma   90.00
#
_symmetry.space_group_name_H-M   'P 1'
#
loop_
_entity.id
_entity.type
_entity.pdbx_description
1 polymer ?
#
loop_
_entity_poly.entity_id
_entity_poly.type
_entity_poly.pdbx_seq_one_letter_code
_entity_poly.pdbx_strand_id
1 'polypeptide(L)'
;MKKLSLIIFALVCALFSVFADDGHGYVNPTLGAFEIQNSTAIEMTDEVVEIWEDHVKVTFHFTNLTDEPQKVTVGFPVKWEERSGVGSHGEDQSIDDTPELRAKIEDFYKFKSTCNGKVLARKLIANARKNPGEYEDKCDFWFVTELTFAPKQVLEVIDEYNHGPRSIDDSIGYFENIFEYILTTGSSWANVIKSAEIIFHSKNIYLWPLNAKSFKNIEPTILNLENLCLEGISCSYPPASIFYDTKKDEVKVIWELKNIKPKENWKVVFNGYCRGDFPINWITPFLLKDDPVLDNLYNHRFLYLDEHRKYFEMTPYDDLVKTFSKEDFKAEIIEIYEGSFVRIQKKTEISKIYAQYLINSIYALHNYKFKNKKWADMFSQFSWYKPETSSISEKDFSLEENAMIKRLQEFR
;
A
#
# COMPACT_ATOMS: atom_id res chain seq x y z
N MET A 1 -15.51 -48.79 13.46
CA MET A 1 -14.35 -47.93 13.82
C MET A 1 -13.74 -47.19 12.63
N LYS A 2 -13.33 -47.83 11.52
CA LYS A 2 -12.68 -47.15 10.37
C LYS A 2 -13.45 -45.97 9.73
N LYS A 3 -14.79 -46.02 9.69
CA LYS A 3 -15.61 -44.91 9.16
C LYS A 3 -15.66 -43.71 10.11
N LEU A 4 -15.64 -43.95 11.43
CA LEU A 4 -15.68 -42.90 12.44
C LEU A 4 -14.34 -42.14 12.50
N SER A 5 -13.21 -42.85 12.38
CA SER A 5 -11.88 -42.22 12.30
C SER A 5 -11.70 -41.38 11.04
N LEU A 6 -12.29 -41.78 9.90
CA LEU A 6 -12.24 -40.99 8.67
C LEU A 6 -13.07 -39.70 8.76
N ILE A 7 -14.25 -39.79 9.39
CA ILE A 7 -15.13 -38.63 9.62
C ILE A 7 -14.47 -37.66 10.61
N ILE A 8 -13.87 -38.16 11.69
CA ILE A 8 -13.12 -37.33 12.65
C ILE A 8 -11.90 -36.70 11.96
N PHE A 9 -11.16 -37.44 11.13
CA PHE A 9 -10.02 -36.87 10.38
C PHE A 9 -10.47 -35.79 9.38
N ALA A 10 -11.58 -36.00 8.67
CA ALA A 10 -12.14 -35.01 7.75
C ALA A 10 -12.68 -33.76 8.48
N LEU A 11 -13.35 -33.94 9.63
CA LEU A 11 -13.77 -32.85 10.51
C LEU A 11 -12.58 -32.09 11.07
N VAL A 12 -11.51 -32.79 11.47
CA VAL A 12 -10.28 -32.17 11.96
C VAL A 12 -9.57 -31.41 10.83
N CYS A 13 -9.51 -31.94 9.60
CA CYS A 13 -8.97 -31.20 8.45
C CYS A 13 -9.82 -29.99 8.05
N ALA A 14 -11.15 -30.08 8.18
CA ALA A 14 -12.08 -28.98 7.94
C ALA A 14 -12.11 -27.95 9.10
N LEU A 15 -11.69 -28.34 10.30
CA LEU A 15 -11.48 -27.42 11.43
C LEU A 15 -10.10 -26.75 11.38
N PHE A 16 -9.17 -27.28 10.58
CA PHE A 16 -7.84 -26.73 10.31
C PHE A 16 -7.69 -26.10 8.91
N SER A 17 -8.78 -25.80 8.21
CA SER A 17 -8.76 -24.74 7.20
C SER A 17 -8.57 -23.41 7.92
N VAL A 18 -7.35 -23.21 8.43
CA VAL A 18 -6.79 -21.92 8.78
C VAL A 18 -6.83 -21.15 7.46
N PHE A 19 -7.82 -20.26 7.31
CA PHE A 19 -7.84 -19.31 6.21
C PHE A 19 -6.46 -18.65 6.20
N ALA A 20 -5.76 -18.75 5.08
CA ALA A 20 -4.51 -18.04 4.92
C ALA A 20 -4.80 -16.56 5.17
N ASP A 21 -3.97 -15.92 6.00
CA ASP A 21 -3.99 -14.48 6.11
C ASP A 21 -3.42 -13.94 4.80
N ASP A 22 -4.33 -13.64 3.86
CA ASP A 22 -4.01 -13.23 2.50
C ASP A 22 -3.43 -11.80 2.43
N GLY A 23 -3.29 -11.12 3.58
CA GLY A 23 -2.70 -9.79 3.67
C GLY A 23 -3.53 -8.79 4.46
N HIS A 24 -2.93 -7.61 4.66
CA HIS A 24 -3.56 -6.45 5.23
C HIS A 24 -3.63 -5.33 4.17
N GLY A 25 -4.83 -4.86 3.87
CA GLY A 25 -5.02 -3.65 3.06
C GLY A 25 -5.30 -2.45 3.97
N TYR A 26 -4.41 -1.45 3.97
CA TYR A 26 -4.77 -0.11 4.41
C TYR A 26 -5.46 0.58 3.26
N VAL A 27 -6.79 0.60 3.28
CA VAL A 27 -7.53 1.38 2.29
C VAL A 27 -7.67 2.80 2.83
N ASN A 28 -6.69 3.64 2.49
CA ASN A 28 -6.94 5.06 2.50
C ASN A 28 -7.99 5.33 1.43
N PRO A 29 -9.04 6.08 1.76
CA PRO A 29 -10.11 6.27 0.83
C PRO A 29 -9.63 7.06 -0.40
N THR A 30 -9.96 6.53 -1.57
CA THR A 30 -9.60 7.13 -2.87
C THR A 30 -10.54 8.27 -3.20
N LEU A 31 -9.96 9.38 -3.64
CA LEU A 31 -10.64 10.65 -3.79
C LEU A 31 -10.29 11.32 -5.11
N GLY A 32 -11.14 12.28 -5.51
CA GLY A 32 -10.72 13.32 -6.42
C GLY A 32 -11.62 13.47 -7.62
N ALA A 33 -12.87 13.83 -7.41
CA ALA A 33 -13.77 14.16 -8.50
C ALA A 33 -14.60 15.36 -8.12
N PHE A 34 -14.88 16.22 -9.09
CA PHE A 34 -15.91 17.23 -8.98
C PHE A 34 -17.06 16.77 -9.87
N GLU A 35 -18.19 16.38 -9.28
CA GLU A 35 -19.38 16.05 -10.05
C GLU A 35 -20.39 17.21 -9.98
N ILE A 36 -20.87 17.64 -11.14
CA ILE A 36 -22.08 18.45 -11.23
C ILE A 36 -23.29 17.56 -11.38
N GLN A 37 -24.31 17.87 -10.59
CA GLN A 37 -25.63 17.31 -10.82
C GLN A 37 -26.26 17.91 -12.09
N ASN A 38 -26.14 17.21 -13.22
CA ASN A 38 -26.94 17.37 -14.45
C ASN A 38 -27.02 18.80 -15.01
N SER A 39 -25.90 19.44 -15.33
CA SER A 39 -25.90 20.70 -16.07
C SER A 39 -25.14 20.58 -17.39
N THR A 40 -25.84 20.83 -18.50
CA THR A 40 -25.23 21.02 -19.82
C THR A 40 -24.76 22.47 -20.03
N ALA A 41 -25.00 23.35 -19.06
CA ALA A 41 -24.66 24.77 -19.14
C ALA A 41 -23.27 25.08 -18.59
N ILE A 42 -22.66 24.19 -17.79
CA ILE A 42 -21.35 24.40 -17.20
C ILE A 42 -20.32 23.46 -17.84
N GLU A 43 -19.21 24.03 -18.26
CA GLU A 43 -18.04 23.32 -18.79
C GLU A 43 -16.90 23.38 -17.77
N MET A 44 -16.22 22.26 -17.55
CA MET A 44 -14.89 22.25 -16.91
C MET A 44 -13.84 22.51 -17.99
N THR A 45 -13.16 23.65 -17.93
CA THR A 45 -12.15 24.00 -18.92
C THR A 45 -10.81 23.38 -18.55
N ASP A 46 -10.41 23.54 -17.30
CA ASP A 46 -9.08 23.16 -16.83
C ASP A 46 -9.18 22.52 -15.44
N GLU A 47 -8.33 21.52 -15.22
CA GLU A 47 -8.15 20.83 -13.95
C GLU A 47 -6.65 20.69 -13.68
N VAL A 48 -6.20 21.09 -12.49
CA VAL A 48 -4.82 20.90 -12.04
C VAL A 48 -4.86 20.15 -10.71
N VAL A 49 -4.35 18.92 -10.71
CA VAL A 49 -4.33 18.02 -9.56
C VAL A 49 -2.90 17.91 -9.04
N GLU A 50 -2.60 18.48 -7.89
CA GLU A 50 -1.33 18.32 -7.19
C GLU A 50 -1.51 17.26 -6.08
N ILE A 51 -0.77 16.15 -6.18
CA ILE A 51 -0.86 14.99 -5.27
C ILE A 51 0.48 14.84 -4.54
N TRP A 52 0.44 14.89 -3.22
CA TRP A 52 1.52 14.51 -2.31
C TRP A 52 1.18 13.19 -1.61
N GLU A 53 2.11 12.69 -0.79
CA GLU A 53 1.94 11.41 -0.08
C GLU A 53 0.79 11.44 0.95
N ASP A 54 0.47 12.60 1.52
CA ASP A 54 -0.50 12.79 2.59
C ASP A 54 -1.58 13.85 2.27
N HIS A 55 -1.47 14.52 1.13
CA HIS A 55 -2.27 15.68 0.78
C HIS A 55 -2.55 15.75 -0.71
N VAL A 56 -3.73 16.25 -1.08
CA VAL A 56 -4.08 16.58 -2.46
C VAL A 56 -4.67 17.98 -2.50
N LYS A 57 -4.28 18.72 -3.53
CA LYS A 57 -4.87 19.99 -3.91
C LYS A 57 -5.34 19.92 -5.35
N VAL A 58 -6.58 20.30 -5.59
CA VAL A 58 -7.15 20.35 -6.93
C VAL A 58 -7.64 21.75 -7.23
N THR A 59 -7.26 22.27 -8.39
CA THR A 59 -7.76 23.54 -8.92
C THR A 59 -8.60 23.27 -10.16
N PHE A 60 -9.86 23.63 -10.10
CA PHE A 60 -10.81 23.52 -11.20
C PHE A 60 -11.16 24.89 -11.77
N HIS A 61 -11.30 24.98 -13.08
CA HIS A 61 -11.86 26.13 -13.78
C HIS A 61 -13.15 25.75 -14.47
N PHE A 62 -14.23 26.41 -14.10
CA PHE A 62 -15.56 26.18 -14.64
C PHE A 62 -16.07 27.39 -15.39
N THR A 63 -16.68 27.19 -16.55
CA THR A 63 -17.29 28.25 -17.36
C THR A 63 -18.79 28.02 -17.53
N ASN A 64 -19.60 29.03 -17.24
CA ASN A 64 -21.00 29.05 -17.66
C ASN A 64 -21.10 29.37 -19.16
N LEU A 65 -21.59 28.44 -19.97
CA LEU A 65 -21.72 28.60 -21.42
C LEU A 65 -22.92 29.44 -21.84
N THR A 66 -23.83 29.75 -20.92
CA THR A 66 -25.11 30.42 -21.22
C THR A 66 -25.05 31.92 -20.97
N ASP A 67 -26.00 32.65 -21.55
CA ASP A 67 -26.22 34.08 -21.30
C ASP A 67 -27.11 34.34 -20.08
N GLU A 68 -27.48 33.28 -19.35
CA GLU A 68 -28.31 33.33 -18.16
C GLU A 68 -27.51 32.90 -16.92
N PRO A 69 -27.85 33.39 -15.72
CA PRO A 69 -27.28 32.87 -14.49
C PRO A 69 -27.58 31.38 -14.33
N GLN A 70 -26.60 30.61 -13.85
CA GLN A 70 -26.75 29.18 -13.60
C GLN A 70 -26.49 28.88 -12.12
N LYS A 71 -27.37 28.10 -11.50
CA LYS A 71 -27.16 27.57 -10.15
C LYS A 71 -27.02 26.05 -10.25
N VAL A 72 -25.91 25.52 -9.75
CA VAL A 72 -25.60 24.09 -9.84
C VAL A 72 -25.20 23.55 -8.47
N THR A 73 -25.61 22.31 -8.20
CA THR A 73 -25.10 21.55 -7.05
C THR A 73 -23.87 20.78 -7.50
N VAL A 74 -22.80 20.94 -6.75
CA VAL A 74 -21.53 20.27 -6.98
C VAL A 74 -21.19 19.39 -5.79
N GLY A 75 -20.63 18.23 -6.08
CA GLY A 75 -20.28 17.24 -5.08
C GLY A 75 -18.85 16.75 -5.27
N PHE A 76 -18.16 16.56 -4.16
CA PHE A 76 -16.91 15.84 -4.11
C PHE A 76 -17.17 14.44 -3.51
N PRO A 77 -17.06 13.36 -4.29
CA PRO A 77 -17.41 12.02 -3.84
C PRO A 77 -16.36 11.49 -2.88
N VAL A 78 -16.84 10.74 -1.90
CA VAL A 78 -16.05 10.11 -0.86
C VAL A 78 -16.44 8.64 -0.81
N LYS A 79 -15.51 7.77 -1.20
CA LYS A 79 -15.56 6.38 -0.78
C LYS A 79 -15.01 6.30 0.63
N TRP A 80 -15.70 5.64 1.56
CA TRP A 80 -15.17 5.46 2.90
C TRP A 80 -15.01 3.98 3.16
N GLU A 81 -13.79 3.53 3.40
CA GLU A 81 -13.53 2.15 3.77
C GLU A 81 -12.99 2.14 5.20
N GLU A 82 -13.85 1.81 6.17
CA GLU A 82 -13.42 1.62 7.56
C GLU A 82 -12.73 0.25 7.67
N ARG A 83 -11.57 0.07 7.03
CA ARG A 83 -10.82 -1.19 7.05
C ARG A 83 -9.40 -1.00 7.58
N SER A 84 -9.26 -1.18 8.89
CA SER A 84 -8.01 -1.61 9.54
C SER A 84 -8.14 -3.07 9.99
N GLY A 85 -8.66 -3.93 9.12
CA GLY A 85 -9.00 -5.31 9.43
C GLY A 85 -8.03 -6.29 8.80
N VAL A 86 -7.28 -7.02 9.63
CA VAL A 86 -6.53 -8.21 9.23
C VAL A 86 -7.55 -9.31 8.87
N GLY A 87 -7.61 -9.75 7.62
CA GLY A 87 -8.47 -10.86 7.21
C GLY A 87 -8.87 -10.87 5.72
N SER A 88 -9.09 -12.08 5.21
CA SER A 88 -9.55 -12.41 3.84
C SER A 88 -10.55 -11.39 3.32
N HIS A 89 -10.21 -10.71 2.22
CA HIS A 89 -10.97 -9.66 1.52
C HIS A 89 -12.49 -9.82 1.69
N GLY A 90 -13.01 -9.20 2.74
CA GLY A 90 -14.37 -9.42 3.21
C GLY A 90 -15.40 -8.74 2.32
N GLU A 91 -16.57 -9.37 2.26
CA GLU A 91 -17.80 -8.94 1.61
C GLU A 91 -18.15 -7.46 1.91
N ASP A 92 -18.81 -6.78 0.97
CA ASP A 92 -19.28 -5.39 1.12
C ASP A 92 -20.15 -5.25 2.38
N GLN A 93 -19.58 -4.70 3.45
CA GLN A 93 -20.36 -4.34 4.63
C GLN A 93 -21.07 -3.03 4.35
N SER A 94 -22.40 -3.01 4.55
CA SER A 94 -23.17 -1.77 4.49
C SER A 94 -22.66 -0.79 5.54
N ILE A 95 -22.30 0.41 5.12
CA ILE A 95 -21.84 1.47 6.02
C ILE A 95 -23.07 2.25 6.49
N ASP A 96 -23.31 2.21 7.80
CA ASP A 96 -24.41 2.98 8.40
C ASP A 96 -24.03 4.46 8.53
N ASP A 97 -24.84 5.32 7.92
CA ASP A 97 -24.70 6.78 7.99
C ASP A 97 -25.02 7.31 9.40
N THR A 98 -23.99 7.40 10.25
CA THR A 98 -24.08 7.91 11.62
C THR A 98 -23.36 9.26 11.77
N PRO A 99 -23.81 10.14 12.70
CA PRO A 99 -23.09 11.39 13.01
C PRO A 99 -21.62 11.18 13.38
N GLU A 100 -21.31 10.11 14.11
CA GLU A 100 -19.95 9.76 14.53
C GLU A 100 -19.06 9.41 13.34
N LEU A 101 -19.59 8.63 12.39
CA LEU A 101 -18.89 8.30 11.15
C LEU A 101 -18.63 9.55 10.30
N ARG A 102 -19.62 10.43 10.15
CA ARG A 102 -19.45 11.71 9.45
C ARG A 102 -18.36 12.57 10.07
N ALA A 103 -18.31 12.66 11.40
CA ALA A 103 -17.26 13.40 12.09
C ALA A 103 -15.86 12.79 11.85
N LYS A 104 -15.74 11.45 11.81
CA LYS A 104 -14.48 10.78 11.44
C LYS A 104 -14.05 11.10 10.00
N ILE A 105 -15.00 11.08 9.06
CA ILE A 105 -14.74 11.43 7.65
C ILE A 105 -14.24 12.87 7.54
N GLU A 106 -14.94 13.82 8.18
CA GLU A 106 -14.56 15.24 8.20
C GLU A 106 -13.18 15.47 8.82
N ASP A 107 -12.88 14.81 9.94
CA ASP A 107 -11.59 14.91 10.63
C ASP A 107 -10.44 14.28 9.83
N PHE A 108 -10.67 13.13 9.19
CA PHE A 108 -9.68 12.46 8.36
C PHE A 108 -9.27 13.35 7.18
N TYR A 109 -10.26 13.80 6.39
CA TYR A 109 -9.99 14.55 5.17
C TYR A 109 -9.56 15.99 5.41
N LYS A 110 -9.99 16.61 6.52
CA LYS A 110 -9.79 18.04 6.79
C LYS A 110 -10.12 18.89 5.55
N PHE A 111 -11.19 18.51 4.85
CA PHE A 111 -11.55 19.02 3.54
C PHE A 111 -11.76 20.54 3.57
N LYS A 112 -11.05 21.25 2.70
CA LYS A 112 -11.15 22.70 2.51
C LYS A 112 -11.51 22.97 1.07
N SER A 113 -12.35 23.97 0.87
CA SER A 113 -12.80 24.37 -0.46
C SER A 113 -12.86 25.90 -0.53
N THR A 114 -12.39 26.47 -1.63
CA THR A 114 -12.54 27.89 -1.92
C THR A 114 -13.06 28.10 -3.33
N CYS A 115 -13.82 29.18 -3.54
CA CYS A 115 -14.28 29.64 -4.84
C CYS A 115 -13.84 31.09 -5.03
N ASN A 116 -12.99 31.34 -6.04
CA ASN A 116 -12.32 32.62 -6.26
C ASN A 116 -11.71 33.20 -4.96
N GLY A 117 -10.99 32.35 -4.21
CA GLY A 117 -10.33 32.69 -2.94
C GLY A 117 -11.25 32.87 -1.73
N LYS A 118 -12.57 32.74 -1.87
CA LYS A 118 -13.51 32.77 -0.74
C LYS A 118 -13.80 31.37 -0.24
N VAL A 119 -13.80 31.15 1.07
CA VAL A 119 -14.15 29.86 1.67
C VAL A 119 -15.54 29.43 1.21
N LEU A 120 -15.61 28.21 0.70
CA LEU A 120 -16.82 27.58 0.21
C LEU A 120 -17.26 26.51 1.21
N ALA A 121 -18.35 26.77 1.93
CA ALA A 121 -18.89 25.80 2.89
C ALA A 121 -19.45 24.58 2.15
N ARG A 122 -19.04 23.39 2.60
CA ARG A 122 -19.46 22.10 2.04
C ARG A 122 -20.16 21.31 3.13
N LYS A 123 -21.21 20.59 2.76
CA LYS A 123 -21.95 19.71 3.66
C LYS A 123 -21.64 18.27 3.30
N LEU A 124 -21.22 17.47 4.27
CA LEU A 124 -21.15 16.03 4.10
C LEU A 124 -22.56 15.43 4.10
N ILE A 125 -22.90 14.70 3.05
CA ILE A 125 -24.14 13.93 2.95
C ILE A 125 -23.78 12.48 2.62
N ALA A 126 -24.51 11.51 3.19
CA ALA A 126 -24.44 10.14 2.67
C ALA A 126 -25.06 10.08 1.28
N ASN A 127 -24.61 9.10 0.49
CA ASN A 127 -25.09 8.89 -0.87
C ASN A 127 -26.62 8.73 -0.87
N ALA A 128 -27.32 9.77 -1.32
CA ALA A 128 -28.78 9.83 -1.34
C ALA A 128 -29.37 9.39 -2.70
N ARG A 129 -28.53 9.01 -3.68
CA ARG A 129 -29.01 8.67 -5.04
C ARG A 129 -29.43 7.20 -5.12
N LYS A 130 -30.68 7.00 -5.57
CA LYS A 130 -31.32 5.69 -5.79
C LYS A 130 -31.16 5.12 -7.21
N ASN A 131 -30.43 5.80 -8.11
CA ASN A 131 -30.37 5.44 -9.53
C ASN A 131 -28.92 5.17 -9.96
N PRO A 132 -28.43 3.93 -9.79
CA PRO A 132 -27.05 3.57 -10.03
C PRO A 132 -26.67 3.78 -11.51
N GLY A 133 -25.84 4.77 -11.77
CA GLY A 133 -24.93 4.76 -12.92
C GLY A 133 -23.66 3.97 -12.56
N GLU A 134 -22.91 3.49 -13.56
CA GLU A 134 -21.74 2.58 -13.45
C GLU A 134 -20.63 3.01 -12.46
N TYR A 135 -20.69 4.25 -11.95
CA TYR A 135 -19.72 4.81 -11.01
C TYR A 135 -20.29 5.06 -9.60
N GLU A 136 -21.62 5.09 -9.45
CA GLU A 136 -22.29 5.45 -8.19
C GLU A 136 -22.22 4.35 -7.12
N ASP A 137 -21.99 3.09 -7.51
CA ASP A 137 -21.91 1.94 -6.60
C ASP A 137 -20.66 1.94 -5.68
N LYS A 138 -19.80 2.96 -5.77
CA LYS A 138 -18.50 2.98 -5.07
C LYS A 138 -18.29 4.14 -4.10
N CYS A 139 -19.23 5.07 -3.96
CA CYS A 139 -19.06 6.21 -3.05
C CYS A 139 -20.16 6.24 -1.98
N ASP A 140 -19.74 6.32 -0.72
CA ASP A 140 -20.63 6.25 0.44
C ASP A 140 -21.11 7.65 0.86
N PHE A 141 -20.28 8.67 0.64
CA PHE A 141 -20.53 10.05 1.06
C PHE A 141 -20.14 11.07 0.00
N TRP A 142 -20.60 12.31 0.19
CA TRP A 142 -20.34 13.43 -0.70
C TRP A 142 -20.19 14.74 0.09
N PHE A 143 -19.14 15.51 -0.18
CA PHE A 143 -19.06 16.91 0.24
C PHE A 143 -19.73 17.79 -0.81
N VAL A 144 -20.95 18.24 -0.53
CA VAL A 144 -21.78 19.00 -1.48
C VAL A 144 -21.87 20.48 -1.16
N THR A 145 -22.00 21.31 -2.18
CA THR A 145 -22.34 22.73 -2.06
C THR A 145 -23.04 23.22 -3.32
N GLU A 146 -23.58 24.43 -3.28
CA GLU A 146 -24.21 25.09 -4.43
C GLU A 146 -23.29 26.19 -4.96
N LEU A 147 -23.05 26.20 -6.27
CA LEU A 147 -22.37 27.28 -6.96
C LEU A 147 -23.37 28.08 -7.78
N THR A 148 -23.18 29.40 -7.84
CA THR A 148 -23.96 30.29 -8.69
C THR A 148 -23.03 31.03 -9.63
N PHE A 149 -23.28 30.87 -10.91
CA PHE A 149 -22.55 31.47 -12.01
C PHE A 149 -23.38 32.61 -12.60
N ALA A 150 -22.78 33.77 -12.77
CA ALA A 150 -23.30 34.79 -13.66
C ALA A 150 -23.18 34.34 -15.14
N PRO A 151 -23.90 34.98 -16.07
CA PRO A 151 -23.74 34.74 -17.50
C PRO A 151 -22.28 34.77 -17.94
N LYS A 152 -21.84 33.74 -18.69
CA LYS A 152 -20.45 33.62 -19.20
C LYS A 152 -19.34 33.67 -18.14
N GLN A 153 -19.68 33.55 -16.85
CA GLN A 153 -18.70 33.65 -15.78
C GLN A 153 -17.77 32.43 -15.77
N VAL A 154 -16.49 32.69 -15.49
CA VAL A 154 -15.52 31.67 -15.10
C VAL A 154 -15.38 31.69 -13.58
N LEU A 155 -15.46 30.52 -12.95
CA LEU A 155 -15.17 30.33 -11.53
C LEU A 155 -13.95 29.43 -11.38
N GLU A 156 -13.04 29.83 -10.50
CA GLU A 156 -11.97 28.99 -9.97
C GLU A 156 -12.46 28.36 -8.67
N VAL A 157 -12.37 27.03 -8.57
CA VAL A 157 -12.64 26.30 -7.34
C VAL A 157 -11.40 25.52 -6.94
N ILE A 158 -10.93 25.70 -5.71
CA ILE A 158 -9.77 25.01 -5.17
C ILE A 158 -10.24 24.12 -4.02
N ASP A 159 -10.02 22.82 -4.15
CA ASP A 159 -10.30 21.83 -3.11
C ASP A 159 -8.97 21.28 -2.57
N GLU A 160 -8.82 21.23 -1.25
CA GLU A 160 -7.63 20.78 -0.52
C GLU A 160 -8.05 19.75 0.53
N TYR A 161 -7.40 18.58 0.58
CA TYR A 161 -7.76 17.52 1.51
C TYR A 161 -6.59 16.60 1.81
N ASN A 162 -6.65 15.90 2.94
CA ASN A 162 -5.72 14.83 3.25
C ASN A 162 -6.07 13.58 2.45
N HIS A 163 -5.06 12.90 1.92
CA HIS A 163 -5.23 11.64 1.21
C HIS A 163 -3.94 10.86 1.33
N GLY A 164 -4.04 9.55 1.48
CA GLY A 164 -2.88 8.65 1.46
C GLY A 164 -3.04 7.60 0.38
N PRO A 165 -1.94 6.94 -0.03
CA PRO A 165 -2.03 5.80 -0.92
C PRO A 165 -2.89 4.71 -0.28
N ARG A 166 -3.65 3.99 -1.09
CA ARG A 166 -4.17 2.69 -0.69
C ARG A 166 -2.99 1.72 -0.68
N SER A 167 -2.61 1.25 0.50
CA SER A 167 -1.52 0.29 0.68
C SER A 167 -2.10 -1.11 0.79
N ILE A 168 -1.64 -2.03 -0.04
CA ILE A 168 -1.97 -3.45 0.04
C ILE A 168 -0.67 -4.16 0.36
N ASP A 169 -0.59 -4.74 1.54
CA ASP A 169 0.57 -5.51 1.94
C ASP A 169 0.11 -6.94 2.17
N ASP A 170 0.82 -7.92 1.63
CA ASP A 170 0.44 -9.30 1.80
C ASP A 170 1.30 -10.03 2.84
N SER A 171 0.80 -11.23 3.15
CA SER A 171 1.56 -12.39 3.56
C SER A 171 3.06 -12.24 3.39
N ILE A 172 3.48 -12.38 2.15
CA ILE A 172 4.84 -12.65 1.70
C ILE A 172 5.73 -11.41 1.62
N GLY A 173 5.29 -10.28 2.18
CA GLY A 173 6.00 -9.01 2.15
C GLY A 173 5.91 -8.31 0.80
N TYR A 174 4.96 -8.70 -0.06
CA TYR A 174 4.55 -7.86 -1.18
C TYR A 174 3.87 -6.63 -0.60
N PHE A 175 4.15 -5.47 -1.18
CA PHE A 175 3.42 -4.24 -0.90
C PHE A 175 3.01 -3.58 -2.21
N GLU A 176 1.88 -2.89 -2.18
CA GLU A 176 1.34 -2.12 -3.29
C GLU A 176 0.78 -0.81 -2.76
N ASN A 177 1.45 0.31 -3.04
CA ASN A 177 0.93 1.64 -2.77
C ASN A 177 0.24 2.17 -4.03
N ILE A 178 -1.05 2.43 -3.91
CA ILE A 178 -1.91 2.84 -5.01
C ILE A 178 -2.41 4.26 -4.76
N PHE A 179 -2.01 5.17 -5.64
CA PHE A 179 -2.59 6.51 -5.73
C PHE A 179 -3.63 6.50 -6.84
N GLU A 180 -4.87 6.90 -6.54
CA GLU A 180 -5.94 7.00 -7.54
C GLU A 180 -6.63 8.36 -7.44
N TYR A 181 -7.03 8.89 -8.59
CA TYR A 181 -7.78 10.14 -8.72
C TYR A 181 -8.93 9.94 -9.72
N ILE A 182 -10.13 10.38 -9.34
CA ILE A 182 -11.37 10.08 -10.07
C ILE A 182 -11.56 11.05 -11.24
N LEU A 183 -11.02 10.71 -12.40
CA LEU A 183 -11.22 11.50 -13.63
C LEU A 183 -12.55 11.24 -14.33
N THR A 184 -13.17 10.08 -14.14
CA THR A 184 -14.34 9.64 -14.93
C THR A 184 -15.59 10.49 -14.71
N THR A 185 -15.72 11.17 -13.56
CA THR A 185 -16.80 12.16 -13.34
C THR A 185 -16.69 13.37 -14.27
N GLY A 186 -15.51 13.57 -14.87
CA GLY A 186 -15.27 14.45 -16.01
C GLY A 186 -16.19 14.22 -17.21
N SER A 187 -16.82 13.03 -17.32
CA SER A 187 -17.79 12.72 -18.37
C SER A 187 -19.17 13.34 -18.14
N SER A 188 -19.49 13.80 -16.92
CA SER A 188 -20.77 14.42 -16.56
C SER A 188 -20.90 15.88 -17.00
N TRP A 189 -19.81 16.48 -17.49
CA TRP A 189 -19.76 17.88 -17.91
C TRP A 189 -20.25 18.08 -19.34
N ALA A 190 -20.66 19.30 -19.68
CA ALA A 190 -21.26 19.62 -20.97
C ALA A 190 -20.39 19.23 -22.18
N ASN A 191 -19.06 19.33 -22.03
CA ASN A 191 -18.06 19.03 -23.04
C ASN A 191 -16.93 18.17 -22.44
N VAL A 192 -15.98 17.77 -23.28
CA VAL A 192 -14.71 17.18 -22.85
C VAL A 192 -13.94 18.15 -21.94
N ILE A 193 -13.16 17.62 -21.00
CA ILE A 193 -12.22 18.44 -20.22
C ILE A 193 -11.13 18.91 -21.19
N LYS A 194 -10.99 20.23 -21.38
CA LYS A 194 -10.08 20.77 -22.40
C LYS A 194 -8.62 20.51 -22.01
N SER A 195 -8.28 20.67 -20.73
CA SER A 195 -6.97 20.35 -20.20
C SER A 195 -7.07 19.80 -18.78
N ALA A 196 -6.36 18.72 -18.49
CA ALA A 196 -6.11 18.25 -17.14
C ALA A 196 -4.61 18.03 -16.96
N GLU A 197 -4.06 18.62 -15.90
CA GLU A 197 -2.67 18.43 -15.49
C GLU A 197 -2.67 17.72 -14.14
N ILE A 198 -1.98 16.57 -14.06
CA ILE A 198 -1.81 15.85 -12.80
C ILE A 198 -0.33 15.89 -12.46
N ILE A 199 -0.01 16.32 -11.25
CA ILE A 199 1.34 16.50 -10.74
C ILE A 199 1.47 15.65 -9.48
N PHE A 200 2.21 14.56 -9.58
CA PHE A 200 2.55 13.73 -8.43
C PHE A 200 3.89 14.17 -7.85
N HIS A 201 3.87 14.52 -6.57
CA HIS A 201 4.99 14.95 -5.77
C HIS A 201 5.38 13.83 -4.80
N SER A 202 6.64 13.43 -4.82
CA SER A 202 7.17 12.54 -3.78
C SER A 202 8.56 12.98 -3.36
N LYS A 203 8.74 13.10 -2.05
CA LYS A 203 10.06 13.30 -1.42
C LYS A 203 10.82 11.99 -1.31
N ASN A 204 10.10 10.87 -1.31
CA ASN A 204 10.71 9.57 -1.28
C ASN A 204 11.00 9.10 -2.70
N ILE A 205 12.27 8.82 -3.00
CA ILE A 205 12.75 8.46 -4.34
C ILE A 205 12.33 7.00 -4.73
N TYR A 206 11.25 6.47 -4.16
CA TYR A 206 10.64 5.20 -4.56
C TYR A 206 10.12 5.21 -6.02
N LEU A 207 10.22 6.34 -6.71
CA LEU A 207 9.87 6.53 -8.12
C LEU A 207 10.96 6.12 -9.13
N TRP A 208 12.15 5.71 -8.68
CA TRP A 208 13.28 5.48 -9.59
C TRP A 208 13.07 4.43 -10.72
N PRO A 209 12.26 3.36 -10.56
CA PRO A 209 12.09 2.40 -11.66
C PRO A 209 11.27 2.94 -12.85
N LEU A 210 10.75 4.17 -12.83
CA LEU A 210 10.10 4.78 -14.00
C LEU A 210 11.03 4.93 -15.22
N ASN A 211 12.34 4.64 -15.10
CA ASN A 211 13.34 5.07 -16.06
C ASN A 211 14.24 4.02 -16.72
N ALA A 212 14.01 2.70 -16.58
CA ALA A 212 15.02 1.75 -17.10
C ALA A 212 14.95 1.46 -18.62
N LYS A 213 13.83 1.74 -19.32
CA LYS A 213 13.72 1.42 -20.77
C LYS A 213 13.38 2.59 -21.71
N SER A 214 12.80 3.68 -21.21
CA SER A 214 12.27 4.77 -22.04
C SER A 214 13.16 6.01 -22.14
N PHE A 215 14.16 6.19 -21.26
CA PHE A 215 14.97 7.42 -21.24
C PHE A 215 16.46 7.09 -21.16
N LYS A 216 17.20 7.43 -22.22
CA LYS A 216 18.60 7.01 -22.43
C LYS A 216 19.67 7.82 -21.68
N ASN A 217 19.34 8.87 -20.91
CA ASN A 217 20.32 9.92 -20.60
C ASN A 217 20.35 10.41 -19.14
N ILE A 218 19.88 9.65 -18.14
CA ILE A 218 20.08 10.02 -16.73
C ILE A 218 20.98 8.96 -16.09
N GLU A 219 22.23 9.33 -15.80
CA GLU A 219 23.10 8.50 -14.99
C GLU A 219 22.52 8.39 -13.57
N PRO A 220 22.24 7.18 -13.07
CA PRO A 220 21.67 7.00 -11.74
C PRO A 220 22.72 7.32 -10.68
N THR A 221 22.56 8.43 -9.96
CA THR A 221 23.19 8.62 -8.64
C THR A 221 22.43 7.78 -7.63
N ILE A 222 22.81 6.50 -7.52
CA ILE A 222 22.25 5.48 -6.64
C ILE A 222 22.23 5.98 -5.18
N LEU A 223 21.04 6.26 -4.64
CA LEU A 223 20.80 6.26 -3.20
C LEU A 223 20.20 4.89 -2.85
N ASN A 224 20.92 4.14 -2.02
CA ASN A 224 20.64 2.76 -1.65
C ASN A 224 19.36 2.69 -0.79
N LEU A 225 18.24 2.34 -1.42
CA LEU A 225 17.03 1.86 -0.74
C LEU A 225 17.13 0.34 -0.63
N GLU A 226 18.01 -0.15 0.26
CA GLU A 226 18.37 -1.58 0.34
C GLU A 226 17.21 -2.50 0.76
N ASN A 227 16.18 -1.95 1.42
CA ASN A 227 15.10 -2.74 2.02
C ASN A 227 13.78 -2.77 1.22
N LEU A 228 13.71 -2.13 0.04
CA LEU A 228 12.51 -2.14 -0.79
C LEU A 228 12.87 -2.55 -2.22
N CYS A 229 12.56 -3.79 -2.61
CA CYS A 229 12.46 -4.16 -4.03
C CYS A 229 11.26 -3.42 -4.59
N LEU A 230 11.42 -2.31 -5.29
CA LEU A 230 10.35 -1.89 -6.19
C LEU A 230 10.38 -2.81 -7.40
N GLU A 231 9.34 -3.62 -7.57
CA GLU A 231 9.21 -4.49 -8.74
C GLU A 231 8.78 -3.70 -9.97
N GLY A 232 7.90 -2.72 -9.76
CA GLY A 232 7.35 -1.97 -10.86
C GLY A 232 6.59 -0.73 -10.43
N ILE A 233 6.43 0.15 -11.41
CA ILE A 233 5.48 1.25 -11.37
C ILE A 233 4.57 1.06 -12.56
N SER A 234 3.26 1.05 -12.31
CA SER A 234 2.26 1.04 -13.39
C SER A 234 1.38 2.27 -13.29
N CYS A 235 1.05 2.85 -14.43
CA CYS A 235 0.23 4.05 -14.52
C CYS A 235 -0.89 3.81 -15.54
N SER A 236 -2.12 4.23 -15.24
CA SER A 236 -3.22 4.16 -16.22
C SER A 236 -2.97 5.07 -17.43
N TYR A 237 -2.31 6.22 -17.21
CA TYR A 237 -1.84 7.11 -18.25
C TYR A 237 -0.31 7.19 -18.23
N PRO A 238 0.38 7.22 -19.38
CA PRO A 238 1.82 7.46 -19.40
C PRO A 238 2.14 8.90 -18.96
N PRO A 239 3.16 9.13 -18.12
CA PRO A 239 3.55 10.47 -17.74
C PRO A 239 4.10 11.25 -18.93
N ALA A 240 3.78 12.53 -19.01
CA ALA A 240 4.32 13.44 -20.01
C ALA A 240 5.77 13.82 -19.69
N SER A 241 6.09 13.97 -18.40
CA SER A 241 7.43 14.33 -17.95
C SER A 241 7.69 13.93 -16.50
N ILE A 242 8.98 13.79 -16.17
CA ILE A 242 9.47 13.49 -14.81
C ILE A 242 10.62 14.46 -14.53
N PHE A 243 10.57 15.14 -13.38
CA PHE A 243 11.58 16.10 -12.95
C PHE A 243 12.06 15.76 -11.56
N TYR A 244 13.34 16.05 -11.27
CA TYR A 244 13.88 16.00 -9.92
C TYR A 244 14.29 17.40 -9.49
N ASP A 245 13.59 17.97 -8.50
CA ASP A 245 13.90 19.25 -7.90
C ASP A 245 14.96 19.05 -6.80
N THR A 246 16.23 19.14 -7.19
CA THR A 246 17.39 19.03 -6.29
C THR A 246 17.37 19.99 -5.10
N LYS A 247 16.64 21.11 -5.17
CA LYS A 247 16.56 22.07 -4.05
C LYS A 247 15.57 21.62 -2.99
N LYS A 248 14.52 20.91 -3.40
CA LYS A 248 13.46 20.41 -2.53
C LYS A 248 13.63 18.94 -2.17
N ASP A 249 14.58 18.27 -2.81
CA ASP A 249 14.73 16.81 -2.76
C ASP A 249 13.41 16.10 -3.09
N GLU A 250 12.81 16.49 -4.22
CA GLU A 250 11.46 16.09 -4.60
C GLU A 250 11.45 15.62 -6.06
N VAL A 251 10.87 14.45 -6.31
CA VAL A 251 10.52 14.00 -7.66
C VAL A 251 9.12 14.48 -7.99
N LYS A 252 8.97 15.05 -9.18
CA LYS A 252 7.69 15.44 -9.77
C LYS A 252 7.43 14.62 -11.01
N VAL A 253 6.28 13.98 -11.08
CA VAL A 253 5.80 13.30 -12.28
C VAL A 253 4.58 14.05 -12.78
N ILE A 254 4.60 14.46 -14.05
CA ILE A 254 3.54 15.28 -14.65
C ILE A 254 2.85 14.51 -15.76
N TRP A 255 1.52 14.49 -15.73
CA TRP A 255 0.66 14.04 -16.81
C TRP A 255 -0.07 15.24 -17.40
N GLU A 256 0.10 15.45 -18.70
CA GLU A 256 -0.64 16.47 -19.46
C GLU A 256 -1.69 15.78 -20.33
N LEU A 257 -2.96 15.96 -20.00
CA LEU A 257 -4.09 15.34 -20.67
C LEU A 257 -4.92 16.43 -21.38
N LYS A 258 -5.06 16.35 -22.70
CA LYS A 258 -5.76 17.38 -23.51
C LYS A 258 -7.01 16.82 -24.18
N ASN A 259 -8.09 17.60 -24.14
CA ASN A 259 -9.40 17.28 -24.74
C ASN A 259 -9.89 15.87 -24.35
N ILE A 260 -9.79 15.54 -23.07
CA ILE A 260 -10.08 14.19 -22.60
C ILE A 260 -11.56 13.97 -22.32
N LYS A 261 -12.03 12.78 -22.70
CA LYS A 261 -13.26 12.18 -22.20
C LYS A 261 -12.86 10.97 -21.36
N PRO A 262 -12.58 11.13 -20.06
CA PRO A 262 -11.95 10.09 -19.26
C PRO A 262 -12.82 8.83 -19.25
N LYS A 263 -12.23 7.70 -19.64
CA LYS A 263 -12.88 6.37 -19.59
C LYS A 263 -12.47 5.57 -18.37
N GLU A 264 -11.39 5.99 -17.72
CA GLU A 264 -10.82 5.38 -16.54
C GLU A 264 -10.24 6.47 -15.63
N ASN A 265 -10.11 6.13 -14.35
CA ASN A 265 -9.46 6.99 -13.37
C ASN A 265 -7.97 7.14 -13.65
N TRP A 266 -7.39 8.23 -13.18
CA TRP A 266 -5.94 8.28 -13.03
C TRP A 266 -5.54 7.35 -11.89
N LYS A 267 -4.54 6.52 -12.12
CA LYS A 267 -4.04 5.53 -11.18
C LYS A 267 -2.54 5.37 -11.36
N VAL A 268 -1.80 5.42 -10.26
CA VAL A 268 -0.38 5.06 -10.18
C VAL A 268 -0.23 4.01 -9.10
N VAL A 269 0.36 2.88 -9.47
CA VAL A 269 0.66 1.76 -8.59
C VAL A 269 2.16 1.66 -8.44
N PHE A 270 2.61 1.71 -7.20
CA PHE A 270 3.96 1.33 -6.79
C PHE A 270 3.87 -0.03 -6.15
N ASN A 271 4.50 -1.04 -6.72
CA ASN A 271 4.53 -2.35 -6.10
C ASN A 271 5.94 -2.86 -5.91
N GLY A 272 6.06 -3.77 -4.96
CA GLY A 272 7.36 -4.26 -4.57
C GLY A 272 7.29 -5.36 -3.54
N TYR A 273 8.47 -5.79 -3.14
CA TYR A 273 8.69 -6.67 -2.00
C TYR A 273 9.58 -5.96 -0.98
N CYS A 274 9.22 -5.97 0.29
CA CYS A 274 10.12 -5.52 1.35
C CYS A 274 11.32 -6.48 1.42
N ARG A 275 12.49 -6.04 0.94
CA ARG A 275 13.77 -6.76 1.09
C ARG A 275 14.16 -6.67 2.57
N GLY A 276 14.24 -7.81 3.25
CA GLY A 276 14.70 -7.89 4.64
C GLY A 276 13.60 -8.13 5.68
N ASP A 277 12.33 -7.98 5.33
CA ASP A 277 11.20 -8.28 6.24
C ASP A 277 10.78 -9.76 6.21
N PHE A 278 11.78 -10.64 6.15
CA PHE A 278 11.65 -12.06 6.43
C PHE A 278 11.44 -12.27 7.95
N PRO A 279 10.76 -13.34 8.39
CA PRO A 279 9.38 -13.36 8.91
C PRO A 279 9.14 -12.57 10.22
N ILE A 280 10.02 -11.67 10.65
CA ILE A 280 9.98 -11.03 11.97
C ILE A 280 8.82 -10.04 12.12
N ASN A 281 8.41 -9.35 11.03
CA ASN A 281 7.27 -8.42 11.01
C ASN A 281 5.92 -9.14 10.95
N TRP A 282 5.86 -10.36 10.41
CA TRP A 282 4.64 -11.19 10.35
C TRP A 282 4.16 -11.65 11.73
N ILE A 283 5.02 -11.44 12.70
CA ILE A 283 5.04 -12.15 13.96
C ILE A 283 4.81 -11.15 15.09
N THR A 284 5.32 -9.93 14.92
CA THR A 284 5.25 -8.86 15.92
C THR A 284 3.79 -8.53 16.27
N PRO A 285 2.85 -8.35 15.33
CA PRO A 285 1.46 -8.00 15.65
C PRO A 285 0.72 -9.09 16.44
N PHE A 286 1.00 -10.37 16.17
CA PHE A 286 0.42 -11.50 16.90
C PHE A 286 1.00 -11.66 18.32
N LEU A 287 2.16 -11.06 18.59
CA LEU A 287 2.81 -11.05 19.90
C LEU A 287 2.43 -9.84 20.77
N LEU A 288 1.99 -8.74 20.16
CA LEU A 288 1.77 -7.44 20.81
C LEU A 288 0.39 -7.26 21.44
N LYS A 289 -0.59 -8.09 21.08
CA LYS A 289 -2.00 -7.85 21.42
C LYS A 289 -2.31 -7.90 22.94
N ASP A 290 -1.42 -8.51 23.74
CA ASP A 290 -1.63 -8.73 25.18
C ASP A 290 -0.45 -8.26 26.08
N ASP A 291 0.58 -7.58 25.55
CA ASP A 291 1.75 -7.15 26.36
C ASP A 291 2.11 -5.65 26.17
N PRO A 292 1.78 -4.78 27.16
CA PRO A 292 2.01 -3.33 27.08
C PRO A 292 3.50 -2.92 27.12
N VAL A 293 4.43 -3.83 27.41
CA VAL A 293 5.87 -3.53 27.37
C VAL A 293 6.39 -3.55 25.93
N LEU A 294 5.81 -4.40 25.06
CA LEU A 294 6.27 -4.59 23.69
C LEU A 294 5.72 -3.54 22.71
N ASP A 295 4.58 -2.92 23.01
CA ASP A 295 4.00 -1.78 22.26
C ASP A 295 4.97 -0.57 22.23
N ASN A 296 5.75 -0.41 23.30
CA ASN A 296 6.78 0.64 23.41
C ASN A 296 8.04 0.34 22.57
N LEU A 297 8.28 -0.93 22.17
CA LEU A 297 9.43 -1.32 21.35
C LEU A 297 9.20 -1.17 19.85
N TYR A 298 7.96 -1.30 19.39
CA TYR A 298 7.62 -1.01 17.99
C TYR A 298 8.03 0.43 17.61
N ASN A 299 7.85 1.36 18.55
CA ASN A 299 8.25 2.77 18.39
C ASN A 299 9.78 3.01 18.49
N HIS A 300 10.54 2.13 19.14
CA HIS A 300 12.00 2.29 19.28
C HIS A 300 12.81 1.66 18.13
N ARG A 301 12.21 0.76 17.34
CA ARG A 301 12.88 0.06 16.23
C ARG A 301 13.26 0.97 15.07
N PHE A 302 12.46 2.01 14.80
CA PHE A 302 12.76 3.02 13.78
C PHE A 302 14.04 3.83 14.08
N LEU A 303 14.44 3.93 15.35
CA LEU A 303 15.66 4.65 15.76
C LEU A 303 16.94 3.82 15.60
N TYR A 304 16.82 2.48 15.59
CA TYR A 304 17.98 1.57 15.57
C TYR A 304 18.49 1.27 14.16
N LEU A 305 17.58 1.23 13.17
CA LEU A 305 17.94 1.03 11.75
C LEU A 305 18.73 2.21 11.17
N ASP A 306 18.61 3.39 11.77
CA ASP A 306 19.28 4.61 11.30
C ASP A 306 20.79 4.61 11.62
N GLU A 307 21.24 3.93 12.68
CA GLU A 307 22.65 3.86 13.09
C GLU A 307 23.49 2.84 12.29
N HIS A 308 22.85 1.83 11.69
CA HIS A 308 23.54 0.72 11.00
C HIS A 308 23.57 0.84 9.46
N ARG A 309 22.98 1.92 8.92
CA ARG A 309 22.88 2.24 7.48
C ARG A 309 24.21 2.25 6.71
N LYS A 310 25.35 2.41 7.40
CA LYS A 310 26.67 2.62 6.79
C LYS A 310 27.37 1.35 6.28
N TYR A 311 26.86 0.15 6.59
CA TYR A 311 27.54 -1.11 6.28
C TYR A 311 27.05 -1.82 5.01
N PHE A 312 25.93 -1.40 4.45
CA PHE A 312 25.28 -2.07 3.31
C PHE A 312 25.42 -1.32 1.98
N GLU A 313 25.99 -0.11 2.03
CA GLU A 313 26.33 0.70 0.86
C GLU A 313 27.28 -0.10 -0.07
N MET A 314 26.93 -0.24 -1.36
CA MET A 314 27.82 -0.56 -2.51
C MET A 314 27.69 -1.89 -3.30
N THR A 315 26.52 -2.54 -3.47
CA THR A 315 26.43 -3.65 -4.46
C THR A 315 25.12 -3.70 -5.28
N PRO A 316 25.15 -3.81 -6.63
CA PRO A 316 23.96 -3.98 -7.50
C PRO A 316 23.20 -5.33 -7.32
N TYR A 317 21.90 -5.38 -7.67
CA TYR A 317 21.01 -6.54 -7.46
C TYR A 317 21.43 -7.85 -8.15
N ASP A 318 21.94 -7.78 -9.38
CA ASP A 318 22.45 -8.96 -10.10
C ASP A 318 23.70 -9.55 -9.43
N ASP A 319 24.34 -8.77 -8.55
CA ASP A 319 25.43 -9.22 -7.70
C ASP A 319 24.91 -9.64 -6.31
N LEU A 320 23.90 -8.98 -5.71
CA LEU A 320 23.29 -9.32 -4.40
C LEU A 320 22.61 -10.70 -4.33
N VAL A 321 21.83 -11.10 -5.34
CA VAL A 321 21.23 -12.46 -5.41
C VAL A 321 22.32 -13.54 -5.63
N LYS A 322 23.50 -13.12 -6.13
CA LYS A 322 24.70 -13.95 -6.24
C LYS A 322 25.64 -13.84 -5.02
N THR A 323 25.45 -12.88 -4.12
CA THR A 323 26.36 -12.56 -3.00
C THR A 323 25.75 -12.70 -1.62
N PHE A 324 24.48 -13.09 -1.46
CA PHE A 324 24.07 -13.72 -0.21
C PHE A 324 24.83 -15.03 -0.06
N SER A 325 26.01 -14.91 0.52
CA SER A 325 26.80 -16.05 0.93
C SER A 325 26.02 -16.76 2.03
N LYS A 326 26.25 -18.05 2.18
CA LYS A 326 25.68 -18.83 3.28
C LYS A 326 26.06 -18.20 4.63
N GLU A 327 27.18 -17.50 4.67
CA GLU A 327 27.78 -16.83 5.81
C GLU A 327 27.05 -15.55 6.21
N ASP A 328 26.60 -14.73 5.25
CA ASP A 328 25.86 -13.49 5.53
C ASP A 328 24.47 -13.79 6.10
N PHE A 329 23.75 -14.75 5.49
CA PHE A 329 22.47 -15.21 6.03
C PHE A 329 22.63 -15.87 7.42
N LYS A 330 23.75 -16.57 7.65
CA LYS A 330 24.06 -17.14 8.97
C LYS A 330 24.30 -16.05 10.02
N ALA A 331 24.99 -14.96 9.68
CA ALA A 331 25.22 -13.83 10.57
C ALA A 331 23.90 -13.14 10.96
N GLU A 332 23.00 -12.94 10.00
CA GLU A 332 21.71 -12.27 10.22
C GLU A 332 20.74 -13.14 11.05
N ILE A 333 20.73 -14.46 10.85
CA ILE A 333 20.03 -15.41 11.73
C ILE A 333 20.56 -15.35 13.17
N ILE A 334 21.88 -15.20 13.35
CA ILE A 334 22.51 -15.09 14.68
C ILE A 334 22.14 -13.77 15.36
N GLU A 335 22.13 -12.65 14.63
CA GLU A 335 21.76 -11.34 15.16
C GLU A 335 20.27 -11.28 15.55
N ILE A 336 19.39 -11.77 14.68
CA ILE A 336 17.95 -11.95 14.97
C ILE A 336 17.78 -12.83 16.21
N TYR A 337 18.59 -13.88 16.34
CA TYR A 337 18.56 -14.78 17.47
C TYR A 337 18.96 -14.09 18.78
N GLU A 338 20.06 -13.35 18.81
CA GLU A 338 20.53 -12.65 20.01
C GLU A 338 19.55 -11.56 20.48
N GLY A 339 18.92 -10.83 19.54
CA GLY A 339 17.88 -9.85 19.86
C GLY A 339 16.54 -10.46 20.32
N SER A 340 16.13 -11.58 19.73
CA SER A 340 14.82 -12.21 20.00
C SER A 340 14.81 -13.09 21.24
N PHE A 341 15.94 -13.74 21.58
CA PHE A 341 15.97 -14.75 22.64
C PHE A 341 15.97 -14.20 24.06
N VAL A 342 16.31 -12.93 24.28
CA VAL A 342 16.27 -12.32 25.61
C VAL A 342 14.84 -12.31 26.17
N ARG A 343 13.80 -12.52 25.33
CA ARG A 343 12.40 -12.22 25.69
C ARG A 343 11.38 -13.35 25.45
N ILE A 344 11.75 -14.47 24.83
CA ILE A 344 10.86 -15.67 24.72
C ILE A 344 11.07 -16.57 25.95
N GLN A 345 10.45 -16.22 27.09
CA GLN A 345 10.56 -17.02 28.33
C GLN A 345 9.47 -18.10 28.50
N LYS A 346 8.44 -18.16 27.64
CA LYS A 346 7.32 -19.10 27.77
C LYS A 346 7.15 -20.00 26.53
N LYS A 347 7.01 -21.32 26.76
CA LYS A 347 6.73 -22.35 25.74
C LYS A 347 5.26 -22.31 25.30
N THR A 348 4.90 -21.36 24.46
CA THR A 348 3.57 -21.26 23.84
C THR A 348 3.51 -22.05 22.52
N GLU A 349 2.32 -22.42 22.04
CA GLU A 349 2.16 -23.03 20.70
C GLU A 349 2.74 -22.14 19.59
N ILE A 350 2.66 -20.83 19.79
CA ILE A 350 3.28 -19.82 18.94
C ILE A 350 4.81 -20.03 18.93
N SER A 351 5.48 -20.10 20.09
CA SER A 351 6.94 -20.35 20.19
C SER A 351 7.40 -21.66 19.51
N LYS A 352 6.55 -22.70 19.49
CA LYS A 352 6.81 -23.97 18.77
C LYS A 352 6.92 -23.76 17.27
N ILE A 353 6.04 -22.93 16.72
CA ILE A 353 6.02 -22.60 15.30
C ILE A 353 7.30 -21.83 14.93
N TYR A 354 7.71 -20.82 15.72
CA TYR A 354 9.00 -20.11 15.52
C TYR A 354 10.18 -21.04 15.51
N ALA A 355 10.26 -21.88 16.55
CA ALA A 355 11.33 -22.84 16.66
C ALA A 355 11.39 -23.72 15.43
N GLN A 356 10.25 -24.16 14.91
CA GLN A 356 10.19 -24.97 13.71
C GLN A 356 10.61 -24.22 12.44
N TYR A 357 10.21 -22.96 12.27
CA TYR A 357 10.64 -22.10 11.15
C TYR A 357 12.16 -21.89 11.18
N LEU A 358 12.71 -21.47 12.33
CA LEU A 358 14.14 -21.23 12.49
C LEU A 358 14.96 -22.52 12.32
N ILE A 359 14.52 -23.63 12.91
CA ILE A 359 15.14 -24.95 12.67
C ILE A 359 15.14 -25.24 11.17
N ASN A 360 14.01 -25.09 10.48
CA ASN A 360 13.97 -25.39 9.05
C ASN A 360 14.82 -24.42 8.22
N SER A 361 14.96 -23.15 8.61
CA SER A 361 15.89 -22.22 7.95
C SER A 361 17.34 -22.70 8.07
N ILE A 362 17.75 -23.20 9.24
CA ILE A 362 19.09 -23.81 9.42
C ILE A 362 19.24 -25.02 8.50
N TYR A 363 18.25 -25.92 8.43
CA TYR A 363 18.32 -27.06 7.52
C TYR A 363 18.35 -26.64 6.05
N ALA A 364 17.61 -25.58 5.67
CA ALA A 364 17.62 -25.04 4.31
C ALA A 364 19.01 -24.50 3.93
N LEU A 365 19.72 -23.83 4.85
CA LEU A 365 21.11 -23.38 4.63
C LEU A 365 22.08 -24.53 4.34
N HIS A 366 21.75 -25.72 4.80
CA HIS A 366 22.50 -26.95 4.54
C HIS A 366 21.88 -27.76 3.41
N ASN A 367 21.15 -27.10 2.50
CA ASN A 367 20.62 -27.69 1.28
C ASN A 367 19.71 -28.90 1.54
N TYR A 368 19.03 -28.92 2.69
CA TYR A 368 18.13 -30.00 3.06
C TYR A 368 16.91 -30.06 2.15
N LYS A 369 16.74 -31.16 1.45
CA LYS A 369 15.58 -31.46 0.64
C LYS A 369 14.38 -31.81 1.53
N PHE A 370 13.57 -30.80 1.85
CA PHE A 370 12.36 -30.98 2.66
C PHE A 370 11.38 -31.96 1.99
N LYS A 371 10.98 -33.00 2.75
CA LYS A 371 9.91 -33.92 2.34
C LYS A 371 8.51 -33.31 2.47
N ASN A 372 8.37 -32.36 3.39
CA ASN A 372 7.12 -31.63 3.57
C ASN A 372 7.02 -30.56 2.47
N LYS A 373 5.95 -30.64 1.67
CA LYS A 373 5.73 -29.77 0.51
C LYS A 373 5.72 -28.28 0.88
N LYS A 374 5.11 -27.91 2.03
CA LYS A 374 5.07 -26.50 2.49
C LYS A 374 6.47 -25.91 2.61
N TRP A 375 7.39 -26.64 3.26
CA TRP A 375 8.77 -26.19 3.44
C TRP A 375 9.56 -26.20 2.14
N ALA A 376 9.36 -27.22 1.30
CA ALA A 376 10.00 -27.31 0.00
C ALA A 376 9.60 -26.14 -0.91
N ASP A 377 8.29 -25.86 -1.02
CA ASP A 377 7.76 -24.76 -1.83
C ASP A 377 8.26 -23.40 -1.31
N MET A 378 8.20 -23.18 0.01
CA MET A 378 8.64 -21.93 0.63
C MET A 378 10.12 -21.67 0.36
N PHE A 379 11.00 -22.63 0.64
CA PHE A 379 12.44 -22.41 0.46
C PHE A 379 12.87 -22.42 -1.01
N SER A 380 12.13 -23.08 -1.91
CA SER A 380 12.45 -23.09 -3.35
C SER A 380 12.38 -21.73 -4.03
N GLN A 381 11.79 -20.74 -3.37
CA GLN A 381 11.72 -19.36 -3.86
C GLN A 381 13.07 -18.62 -3.67
N PHE A 382 13.99 -19.14 -2.86
CA PHE A 382 15.30 -18.53 -2.63
C PHE A 382 16.37 -19.09 -3.58
N SER A 383 17.12 -18.22 -4.23
CA SER A 383 18.21 -18.59 -5.15
C SER A 383 19.37 -19.35 -4.45
N TRP A 384 19.60 -19.08 -3.17
CA TRP A 384 20.64 -19.72 -2.37
C TRP A 384 20.27 -21.14 -1.94
N TYR A 385 18.99 -21.48 -1.89
CA TYR A 385 18.53 -22.78 -1.45
C TYR A 385 18.57 -23.78 -2.61
N LYS A 386 19.51 -24.73 -2.53
CA LYS A 386 19.66 -25.80 -3.52
C LYS A 386 19.36 -27.14 -2.84
N PRO A 387 18.16 -27.73 -3.00
CA PRO A 387 17.80 -28.96 -2.30
C PRO A 387 18.61 -30.16 -2.80
N GLU A 388 19.72 -30.49 -2.13
CA GLU A 388 20.69 -31.50 -2.57
C GLU A 388 20.64 -32.78 -1.73
N THR A 389 20.39 -32.68 -0.42
CA THR A 389 20.48 -33.82 0.49
C THR A 389 19.17 -34.08 1.23
N SER A 390 18.74 -35.34 1.31
CA SER A 390 17.62 -35.77 2.16
C SER A 390 18.07 -36.26 3.54
N SER A 391 19.36 -36.15 3.85
CA SER A 391 19.98 -36.65 5.08
C SER A 391 21.01 -35.64 5.57
N ILE A 392 20.71 -35.03 6.71
CA ILE A 392 21.63 -34.15 7.45
C ILE A 392 21.69 -34.67 8.88
N SER A 393 22.90 -34.81 9.39
CA SER A 393 23.22 -35.22 10.74
C SER A 393 23.73 -34.04 11.55
N GLU A 394 23.78 -34.17 12.88
CA GLU A 394 24.32 -33.11 13.77
C GLU A 394 25.76 -32.72 13.42
N LYS A 395 26.54 -33.64 12.83
CA LYS A 395 27.94 -33.38 12.45
C LYS A 395 28.07 -32.43 11.25
N ASP A 396 26.99 -32.26 10.50
CA ASP A 396 26.94 -31.37 9.33
C ASP A 396 26.67 -29.90 9.75
N PHE A 397 26.25 -29.68 10.99
CA PHE A 397 26.05 -28.35 11.57
C PHE A 397 27.29 -27.89 12.35
N SER A 398 27.52 -26.59 12.37
CA SER A 398 28.49 -25.97 13.29
C SER A 398 28.07 -26.14 14.75
N LEU A 399 29.00 -25.88 15.68
CA LEU A 399 28.71 -25.98 17.12
C LEU A 399 27.60 -24.99 17.52
N GLU A 400 27.60 -23.79 16.94
CA GLU A 400 26.63 -22.73 17.19
C GLU A 400 25.25 -23.12 16.65
N GLU A 401 25.19 -23.67 15.43
CA GLU A 401 23.93 -24.16 14.83
C GLU A 401 23.35 -25.35 15.62
N ASN A 402 24.19 -26.29 16.06
CA ASN A 402 23.74 -27.38 16.91
C ASN A 402 23.21 -26.88 18.25
N ALA A 403 23.90 -25.94 18.90
CA ALA A 403 23.43 -25.31 20.13
C ALA A 403 22.10 -24.59 19.92
N MET A 404 21.95 -23.90 18.79
CA MET A 404 20.72 -23.21 18.40
C MET A 404 19.57 -24.20 18.13
N ILE A 405 19.78 -25.23 17.32
CA ILE A 405 18.78 -26.27 17.04
C ILE A 405 18.34 -26.91 18.35
N LYS A 406 19.28 -27.30 19.22
CA LYS A 406 18.98 -27.92 20.51
C LYS A 406 18.14 -27.00 21.39
N ARG A 407 18.50 -25.72 21.47
CA ARG A 407 17.75 -24.72 22.25
C ARG A 407 16.36 -24.44 21.67
N LEU A 408 16.22 -24.38 20.35
CA LEU A 408 14.91 -24.22 19.68
C LEU A 408 14.04 -25.47 19.86
N GLN A 409 14.63 -26.67 19.88
CA GLN A 409 13.91 -27.91 20.17
C GLN A 409 13.31 -27.93 21.57
N GLU A 410 13.85 -27.19 22.54
CA GLU A 410 13.24 -27.07 23.87
C GLU A 410 11.90 -26.34 23.83
N PHE A 411 11.62 -25.56 22.79
CA PHE A 411 10.34 -24.86 22.61
C PHE A 411 9.30 -25.71 21.90
N ARG A 412 9.70 -26.77 21.17
CA ARG A 412 8.81 -27.78 20.54
C ARG A 412 8.14 -28.64 21.60
#